data_AF-A0A3G8M0P5-F1
#
_entry.id   AF-A0A3G8M0P5-F1
#
_cell.length_a   1.000
_cell.length_b   1.000
_cell.length_c   1.000
_cell.angle_alpha   90.00
_cell.angle_beta   90.00
_cell.angle_gamma   90.00
#
_symmetry.space_group_name_H-M   'P 1'
#
loop_
_entity.id
_entity.type
_entity.pdbx_description
1 polymer ?
#
loop_
_entity_poly.entity_id
_entity_poly.type
_entity_poly.pdbx_seq_one_letter_code
_entity_poly.pdbx_strand_id
1 'polypeptide(L)'
;MYSFRSNPHKQQPVKKTVLRQYRELVDAVKGTLIPSIPKEGWIRTVRKALDMSGAQLADRAGMTRNRISVLERREADGDITLNQLRQLAEALDCDFSYTLKPKKAVSDIMQERALMIATIEVKKASKNMFLEAQSVSKEKENILINELAEEIMRAGGRKLWGKNMEDKVF
;
A
#
# COMPACT_ATOMS: atom_id res chain seq x y z
N MET A 1 11.12 -21.53 -40.89
CA MET A 1 10.01 -21.86 -39.97
C MET A 1 10.60 -22.47 -38.72
N TYR A 2 10.92 -21.67 -37.70
CA TYR A 2 11.37 -22.17 -36.39
C TYR A 2 10.49 -21.54 -35.31
N SER A 3 9.62 -22.37 -34.72
CA SER A 3 8.73 -22.01 -33.63
C SER A 3 9.54 -22.07 -32.32
N PHE A 4 9.82 -20.91 -31.73
CA PHE A 4 10.26 -20.82 -30.35
C PHE A 4 9.08 -21.13 -29.44
N ARG A 5 8.94 -22.41 -29.03
CA ARG A 5 8.13 -22.76 -27.86
C ARG A 5 8.85 -22.24 -26.62
N SER A 6 8.37 -21.12 -26.08
CA SER A 6 8.74 -20.62 -24.76
C SER A 6 8.30 -21.64 -23.70
N ASN A 7 9.27 -22.33 -23.11
CA ASN A 7 9.04 -23.34 -22.08
C ASN A 7 8.63 -22.66 -20.75
N PRO A 8 7.41 -22.89 -20.23
CA PRO A 8 6.87 -22.18 -19.06
C PRO A 8 7.58 -22.50 -17.73
N HIS A 9 8.37 -23.59 -17.66
CA HIS A 9 8.97 -24.06 -16.41
C HIS A 9 10.26 -23.32 -15.99
N LYS A 10 10.99 -22.66 -16.91
CA LYS A 10 12.20 -21.88 -16.54
C LYS A 10 11.90 -20.47 -16.00
N GLN A 11 10.67 -19.96 -16.15
CA GLN A 11 10.31 -18.60 -15.73
C GLN A 11 9.85 -18.50 -14.26
N GLN A 12 9.45 -19.61 -13.64
CA GLN A 12 8.89 -19.63 -12.29
C GLN A 12 9.86 -19.21 -11.16
N PRO A 13 11.15 -19.63 -11.12
CA PRO A 13 12.05 -19.27 -10.03
C PRO A 13 12.50 -17.80 -10.09
N VAL A 14 12.69 -17.25 -11.29
CA VAL A 14 13.04 -15.83 -11.48
C VAL A 14 11.90 -14.92 -11.01
N LYS A 15 10.65 -15.23 -11.40
CA LYS A 15 9.46 -14.47 -10.96
C LYS A 15 9.29 -14.47 -9.44
N LYS A 16 9.50 -15.61 -8.78
CA LYS A 16 9.43 -15.71 -7.31
C LYS A 16 10.54 -14.90 -6.63
N THR A 17 11.74 -14.90 -7.20
CA THR A 17 12.88 -14.14 -6.66
C THR A 17 12.64 -12.63 -6.74
N VAL A 18 12.12 -12.14 -7.86
CA VAL A 18 11.79 -10.71 -8.05
C VAL A 18 10.69 -10.26 -7.07
N LEU A 19 9.64 -11.06 -6.88
CA LEU A 19 8.58 -10.74 -5.91
C LEU A 19 9.11 -10.67 -4.48
N ARG A 20 10.07 -11.52 -4.12
CA ARG A 20 10.72 -11.45 -2.80
C ARG A 20 11.50 -10.14 -2.65
N GLN A 21 12.28 -9.74 -3.67
CA GLN A 21 13.01 -8.47 -3.65
C GLN A 21 12.08 -7.26 -3.49
N TYR A 22 10.93 -7.24 -4.16
CA TYR A 22 9.95 -6.16 -3.97
C TYR A 22 9.40 -6.12 -2.54
N ARG A 23 9.15 -7.27 -1.92
CA ARG A 23 8.69 -7.34 -0.53
C ARG A 23 9.74 -6.82 0.43
N GLU A 24 10.99 -7.28 0.28
CA GLU A 24 12.12 -6.84 1.09
C GLU A 24 12.32 -5.32 0.99
N LEU A 25 12.23 -4.76 -0.21
CA LEU A 25 12.33 -3.31 -0.43
C LEU A 25 11.21 -2.53 0.28
N VAL A 26 9.96 -3.00 0.17
CA VAL A 26 8.81 -2.35 0.83
C VAL A 26 8.91 -2.48 2.35
N ASP A 27 9.31 -3.64 2.86
CA ASP A 27 9.46 -3.89 4.29
C ASP A 27 10.63 -3.13 4.90
N ALA A 28 11.69 -2.84 4.13
CA ALA A 28 12.82 -2.04 4.59
C ALA A 28 12.39 -0.62 5.04
N VAL A 29 11.36 -0.04 4.42
CA VAL A 29 10.80 1.27 4.80
C VAL A 29 10.14 1.23 6.18
N LYS A 30 9.69 0.06 6.65
CA LYS A 30 9.03 -0.05 7.96
C LYS A 30 9.97 0.36 9.11
N GLY A 31 11.26 0.04 8.98
CA GLY A 31 12.29 0.35 9.96
C GLY A 31 12.77 1.80 9.96
N THR A 32 12.34 2.63 8.99
CA THR A 32 12.76 4.02 8.94
C THR A 32 11.97 4.87 9.93
N LEU A 33 12.69 5.76 10.62
CA LEU A 33 12.10 6.81 11.44
C LEU A 33 11.54 7.88 10.50
N ILE A 34 10.22 8.03 10.49
CA ILE A 34 9.55 9.11 9.76
C ILE A 34 9.11 10.14 10.80
N PRO A 35 9.60 11.39 10.76
CA PRO A 35 9.20 12.41 11.70
C PRO A 35 7.71 12.71 11.57
N SER A 36 7.07 13.10 12.68
CA SER A 36 5.70 13.59 12.65
C SER A 36 5.60 14.84 11.79
N ILE A 37 4.59 14.91 10.92
CA ILE A 37 4.32 16.09 10.11
C ILE A 37 3.97 17.27 11.04
N PRO A 38 4.64 18.44 10.91
CA PRO A 38 4.28 19.63 11.67
C PRO A 38 2.81 20.04 11.43
N LYS A 39 2.15 20.59 12.45
CA LYS A 39 0.71 20.98 12.37
C LYS A 39 0.39 21.94 11.22
N GLU A 40 1.36 22.73 10.80
CA GLU A 40 1.20 23.72 9.74
C GLU A 40 1.83 23.32 8.40
N GLY A 41 2.23 22.05 8.27
CA GLY A 41 2.92 21.52 7.09
C GLY A 41 4.43 21.75 7.11
N TRP A 42 5.16 20.98 6.31
CA TRP A 42 6.60 21.12 6.17
C TRP A 42 6.98 22.39 5.43
N ILE A 43 6.24 22.79 4.40
CA ILE A 43 6.57 23.98 3.59
C ILE A 43 6.58 25.23 4.46
N ARG A 44 5.52 25.47 5.24
CA ARG A 44 5.45 26.64 6.13
C ARG A 44 6.50 26.57 7.23
N THR A 45 6.74 25.38 7.79
CA THR A 45 7.72 25.18 8.86
C THR A 45 9.13 25.50 8.38
N VAL A 46 9.54 24.94 7.23
CA VAL A 46 10.86 25.21 6.63
C VAL A 46 10.98 26.69 6.25
N ARG A 47 9.96 27.27 5.63
CA ARG A 47 9.97 28.70 5.29
C ARG A 47 10.23 29.58 6.51
N LYS A 48 9.56 29.32 7.63
CA LYS A 48 9.79 30.05 8.89
C LYS A 48 11.17 29.79 9.48
N ALA A 49 11.67 28.55 9.38
CA ALA A 49 13.02 28.21 9.84
C ALA A 49 14.12 28.94 9.06
N LEU A 50 13.87 29.23 7.78
CA LEU A 50 14.72 30.05 6.91
C LEU A 50 14.50 31.57 7.08
N ASP A 51 13.68 31.98 8.06
CA ASP A 51 13.28 33.38 8.30
C ASP A 51 12.68 34.08 7.06
N MET A 52 11.94 33.33 6.24
CA MET A 52 11.30 33.85 5.03
C MET A 52 9.83 34.21 5.27
N SER A 53 9.43 35.38 4.77
CA SER A 53 8.02 35.74 4.61
C SER A 53 7.36 34.94 3.48
N GLY A 54 6.02 34.84 3.51
CA GLY A 54 5.28 34.20 2.41
C GLY A 54 5.41 34.92 1.07
N ALA A 55 5.77 36.21 1.07
CA ALA A 55 6.06 36.97 -0.16
C ALA A 55 7.41 36.55 -0.76
N GLN A 56 8.46 36.42 0.07
CA GLN A 56 9.78 35.98 -0.39
C GLN A 56 9.76 34.55 -0.96
N LEU A 57 9.01 33.63 -0.33
CA LEU A 57 8.82 32.30 -0.93
C LEU A 57 8.04 32.38 -2.26
N ALA A 58 7.07 33.28 -2.36
CA ALA A 58 6.32 33.46 -3.59
C ALA A 58 7.22 33.93 -4.74
N ASP A 59 8.09 34.90 -4.46
CA ASP A 59 9.07 35.41 -5.44
C ASP A 59 10.03 34.30 -5.87
N ARG A 60 10.57 33.53 -4.92
CA ARG A 60 11.46 32.37 -5.19
C ARG A 60 10.77 31.27 -6.00
N ALA A 61 9.49 31.03 -5.75
CA ALA A 61 8.72 29.99 -6.43
C ALA A 61 8.10 30.46 -7.77
N GLY A 62 8.26 31.74 -8.15
CA GLY A 62 7.60 32.33 -9.32
C GLY A 62 6.06 32.34 -9.20
N MET A 63 5.54 32.54 -7.99
CA MET A 63 4.12 32.50 -7.66
C MET A 63 3.64 33.80 -6.99
N THR A 64 2.33 33.94 -6.83
CA THR A 64 1.76 35.02 -6.02
C THR A 64 1.74 34.63 -4.53
N ARG A 65 1.86 35.63 -3.64
CA ARG A 65 1.74 35.44 -2.19
C ARG A 65 0.45 34.71 -1.78
N ASN A 66 -0.67 35.01 -2.44
CA ASN A 66 -1.94 34.33 -2.19
C ASN A 66 -1.85 32.83 -2.54
N ARG A 67 -1.24 32.49 -3.68
CA ARG A 67 -1.04 31.10 -4.08
C ARG A 67 -0.18 30.33 -3.07
N ILE A 68 0.91 30.91 -2.59
CA ILE A 68 1.71 30.30 -1.50
C ILE A 68 0.87 30.06 -0.26
N SER A 69 0.11 31.06 0.19
CA SER A 69 -0.75 30.91 1.38
C SER A 69 -1.78 29.79 1.22
N VAL A 70 -2.35 29.61 0.02
CA VAL A 70 -3.29 28.52 -0.27
C VAL A 70 -2.59 27.17 -0.30
N LEU A 71 -1.41 27.08 -0.91
CA LEU A 71 -0.66 25.82 -0.99
C LEU A 71 -0.18 25.35 0.38
N GLU A 72 0.33 26.25 1.22
CA GLU A 72 0.70 25.91 2.61
C GLU A 72 -0.50 25.38 3.41
N ARG A 73 -1.68 25.97 3.22
CA ARG A 73 -2.91 25.48 3.87
C ARG A 73 -3.29 24.10 3.35
N ARG A 74 -3.28 23.92 2.02
CA ARG A 74 -3.59 22.63 1.39
C ARG A 74 -2.61 21.53 1.81
N GLU A 75 -1.35 21.85 2.03
CA GLU A 75 -0.41 20.87 2.59
C GLU A 75 -0.83 20.43 3.99
N ALA A 76 -1.10 21.38 4.88
CA ALA A 76 -1.54 21.08 6.24
C ALA A 76 -2.85 20.28 6.27
N ASP A 77 -3.75 20.53 5.32
CA ASP A 77 -5.04 19.84 5.20
C ASP A 77 -4.94 18.49 4.46
N GLY A 78 -3.82 18.21 3.77
CA GLY A 78 -3.61 16.98 2.99
C GLY A 78 -4.12 17.02 1.53
N ASP A 79 -4.51 18.20 1.04
CA ASP A 79 -5.10 18.43 -0.29
C ASP A 79 -4.10 18.98 -1.33
N ILE A 80 -2.80 18.95 -1.02
CA ILE A 80 -1.74 19.38 -1.94
C ILE A 80 -1.31 18.23 -2.86
N THR A 81 -0.95 18.56 -4.10
CA THR A 81 -0.41 17.58 -5.05
C THR A 81 1.09 17.36 -4.85
N LEU A 82 1.60 16.18 -5.22
CA LEU A 82 3.04 15.89 -5.18
C LEU A 82 3.88 16.84 -6.05
N ASN A 83 3.32 17.31 -7.19
CA ASN A 83 4.00 18.26 -8.06
C ASN A 83 4.13 19.64 -7.40
N GLN A 84 3.10 20.08 -6.67
CA GLN A 84 3.16 21.34 -5.91
C GLN A 84 4.16 21.25 -4.75
N LEU A 85 4.18 20.12 -4.03
CA LEU A 85 5.18 19.89 -2.99
C LEU A 85 6.60 19.94 -3.55
N ARG A 86 6.85 19.28 -4.68
CA ARG A 86 8.15 19.31 -5.36
C ARG A 86 8.58 20.72 -5.74
N GLN A 87 7.68 21.49 -6.37
CA GLN A 87 7.96 22.87 -6.77
C GLN A 87 8.27 23.77 -5.56
N LEU A 88 7.54 23.62 -4.45
CA LEU A 88 7.78 24.39 -3.24
C LEU A 88 9.07 23.96 -2.51
N ALA A 89 9.39 22.67 -2.54
CA ALA A 89 10.63 22.14 -2.00
C ALA A 89 11.84 22.71 -2.76
N GLU A 90 11.81 22.70 -4.09
CA GLU A 90 12.84 23.33 -4.94
C GLU A 90 13.01 24.82 -4.60
N ALA A 91 11.92 25.56 -4.43
CA ALA A 91 11.97 26.98 -4.04
C ALA A 91 12.56 27.21 -2.62
N LEU A 92 12.49 26.21 -1.74
CA LEU A 92 13.03 26.21 -0.38
C LEU A 92 14.42 25.56 -0.28
N ASP A 93 15.08 25.27 -1.41
CA ASP A 93 16.36 24.55 -1.46
C ASP A 93 16.30 23.18 -0.72
N CYS A 94 15.16 22.49 -0.87
CA CYS A 94 14.87 21.20 -0.26
C CYS A 94 14.65 20.10 -1.31
N ASP A 95 15.13 18.90 -1.01
CA ASP A 95 14.78 17.70 -1.77
C ASP A 95 13.40 17.18 -1.35
N PHE A 96 12.55 16.88 -2.34
CA PHE A 96 11.26 16.24 -2.09
C PHE A 96 11.34 14.71 -2.27
N SER A 97 11.26 13.99 -1.16
CA SER A 97 11.11 12.52 -1.15
C SER A 97 9.75 12.11 -0.55
N TYR A 98 9.03 11.20 -1.20
CA TYR A 98 7.82 10.58 -0.66
C TYR A 98 8.00 9.07 -0.54
N THR A 99 7.38 8.45 0.46
CA THR A 99 7.45 7.00 0.67
C THR A 99 6.13 6.45 1.17
N LEU A 100 5.83 5.20 0.82
CA LEU A 100 4.69 4.46 1.34
C LEU A 100 5.19 3.47 2.39
N LYS A 101 4.91 3.76 3.67
CA LYS A 101 5.27 2.88 4.78
C LYS A 101 4.15 1.87 5.02
N PRO A 102 4.40 0.56 4.90
CA PRO A 102 3.36 -0.44 5.15
C PRO A 102 3.04 -0.50 6.65
N LYS A 103 1.76 -0.68 6.99
CA LYS A 103 1.30 -0.78 8.39
C LYS A 103 1.81 -2.05 9.09
N LYS A 104 2.01 -3.13 8.33
CA LYS A 104 2.51 -4.45 8.77
C LYS A 104 3.53 -4.96 7.75
N ALA A 105 4.24 -6.06 8.04
CA ALA A 105 5.12 -6.63 7.02
C ALA A 105 4.27 -7.12 5.83
N VAL A 106 4.82 -7.10 4.62
CA VAL A 106 4.05 -7.51 3.43
C VAL A 106 3.57 -8.96 3.55
N SER A 107 4.35 -9.84 4.18
CA SER A 107 3.95 -11.22 4.50
C SER A 107 2.68 -11.27 5.34
N ASP A 108 2.57 -10.42 6.36
CA ASP A 108 1.45 -10.41 7.30
C ASP A 108 0.19 -9.91 6.61
N ILE A 109 0.31 -8.86 5.79
CA ILE A 109 -0.79 -8.32 4.99
C ILE A 109 -1.36 -9.40 4.07
N MET A 110 -0.49 -10.17 3.42
CA MET A 110 -0.90 -11.27 2.56
C MET A 110 -1.54 -12.42 3.35
N GLN A 111 -0.97 -12.80 4.49
CA GLN A 111 -1.49 -13.88 5.32
C GLN A 111 -2.89 -13.54 5.87
N GLU A 112 -3.07 -12.32 6.38
CA GLU A 112 -4.36 -11.83 6.86
C GLU A 112 -5.42 -11.85 5.75
N ARG A 113 -5.02 -11.44 4.54
CA ARG A 113 -5.90 -11.50 3.38
C ARG A 113 -6.28 -12.93 3.01
N ALA A 114 -5.32 -13.86 3.01
CA ALA A 114 -5.58 -15.25 2.69
C ALA A 114 -6.51 -15.91 3.72
N LEU A 115 -6.29 -15.67 5.01
CA LEU A 115 -7.16 -16.14 6.09
C LEU A 115 -8.58 -15.59 5.97
N MET A 116 -8.72 -14.30 5.63
CA MET A 116 -10.03 -13.68 5.42
C MET A 116 -10.79 -14.38 4.28
N ILE A 117 -10.15 -14.57 3.12
CA ILE A 117 -10.77 -15.22 1.96
C ILE A 117 -11.14 -16.67 2.29
N ALA A 118 -10.22 -17.42 2.88
CA ALA A 118 -10.44 -18.81 3.27
C ALA A 118 -11.61 -18.94 4.26
N THR A 119 -11.70 -18.05 5.24
CA THR A 119 -12.82 -18.00 6.19
C THR A 119 -14.15 -17.77 5.48
N ILE A 120 -14.20 -16.87 4.50
CA ILE A 120 -15.41 -16.61 3.72
C ILE A 120 -15.81 -17.83 2.90
N GLU A 121 -14.86 -18.49 2.24
CA GLU A 121 -15.11 -19.67 1.40
C GLU A 121 -15.59 -20.87 2.23
N VAL A 122 -14.89 -21.19 3.32
CA VAL A 122 -15.28 -22.29 4.21
C VAL A 122 -16.64 -22.04 4.84
N LYS A 123 -16.92 -20.82 5.32
CA LYS A 123 -18.25 -20.51 5.89
C LYS A 123 -19.38 -20.64 4.87
N LYS A 124 -19.16 -20.25 3.60
CA LYS A 124 -20.13 -20.43 2.53
C LYS A 124 -20.39 -21.92 2.28
N ALA A 125 -19.34 -22.73 2.22
CA ALA A 125 -19.46 -24.18 2.05
C ALA A 125 -20.16 -24.84 3.25
N SER A 126 -19.76 -24.51 4.47
CA SER A 126 -20.39 -25.02 5.71
C SER A 126 -21.87 -24.66 5.82
N LYS A 127 -22.28 -23.46 5.37
CA LYS A 127 -23.70 -23.08 5.31
C LYS A 127 -24.51 -23.97 4.36
N ASN A 128 -23.93 -24.33 3.21
CA ASN A 128 -24.57 -25.26 2.26
C ASN A 128 -24.62 -26.69 2.84
N MET A 129 -23.52 -27.16 3.45
CA MET A 129 -23.46 -28.50 4.09
C MET A 129 -24.39 -28.64 5.31
N PHE A 130 -24.62 -27.55 6.06
CA PHE A 130 -25.60 -27.53 7.15
C PHE A 130 -27.03 -27.78 6.64
N LEU A 131 -27.38 -27.28 5.45
CA LEU A 131 -28.67 -27.58 4.80
C LEU A 131 -28.78 -29.05 4.36
N GLU A 132 -27.64 -29.73 4.20
CA GLU A 132 -27.51 -31.15 3.86
C GLU A 132 -27.37 -32.06 5.11
N ALA A 133 -27.61 -31.52 6.32
CA ALA A 133 -27.53 -32.21 7.61
C ALA A 133 -26.14 -32.77 8.00
N GLN A 134 -25.05 -32.28 7.38
CA GLN A 134 -23.68 -32.55 7.82
C GLN A 134 -23.10 -31.34 8.56
N SER A 135 -23.02 -31.42 9.89
CA SER A 135 -22.32 -30.40 10.68
C SER A 135 -20.84 -30.77 10.85
N VAL A 136 -19.96 -29.84 10.49
CA VAL A 136 -18.51 -29.93 10.72
C VAL A 136 -18.20 -29.28 12.07
N SER A 137 -17.34 -29.88 12.89
CA SER A 137 -16.93 -29.27 14.17
C SER A 137 -16.10 -28.00 13.91
N LYS A 138 -16.11 -27.06 14.86
CA LYS A 138 -15.36 -25.79 14.74
C LYS A 138 -13.86 -26.03 14.56
N GLU A 139 -13.32 -27.10 15.16
CA GLU A 139 -11.92 -27.48 15.03
C GLU A 139 -11.58 -27.87 13.59
N LYS A 140 -12.44 -28.67 12.96
CA LYS A 140 -12.29 -29.06 11.55
C LYS A 140 -12.47 -27.87 10.62
N GLU A 141 -13.39 -26.95 10.92
CA GLU A 141 -13.56 -25.71 10.16
C GLU A 141 -12.28 -24.86 10.17
N ASN A 142 -11.65 -24.70 11.34
CA ASN A 142 -10.40 -23.95 11.45
C ASN A 142 -9.23 -24.61 10.70
N ILE A 143 -9.15 -25.95 10.69
CA ILE A 143 -8.15 -26.68 9.90
C ILE A 143 -8.33 -26.38 8.41
N LEU A 144 -9.57 -26.50 7.89
CA LEU A 144 -9.89 -26.20 6.49
C LEU A 144 -9.58 -24.75 6.12
N ILE A 145 -9.85 -23.79 7.03
CA ILE A 145 -9.52 -22.38 6.81
C ILE A 145 -8.00 -22.19 6.66
N ASN A 146 -7.20 -22.80 7.54
CA ASN A 146 -5.74 -22.66 7.48
C ASN A 146 -5.16 -23.32 6.23
N GLU A 147 -5.60 -24.53 5.88
CA GLU A 147 -5.16 -25.24 4.66
C GLU A 147 -5.48 -24.43 3.40
N LEU A 148 -6.71 -23.93 3.30
CA LEU A 148 -7.14 -23.11 2.18
C LEU A 148 -6.39 -21.77 2.12
N ALA A 149 -6.11 -21.15 3.27
CA ALA A 149 -5.30 -19.93 3.33
C ALA A 149 -3.87 -20.17 2.81
N GLU A 150 -3.25 -21.30 3.15
CA GLU A 150 -1.94 -21.69 2.61
C GLU A 150 -1.98 -21.93 1.10
N GLU A 151 -3.04 -22.54 0.58
CA GLU A 151 -3.22 -22.71 -0.86
C GLU A 151 -3.38 -21.37 -1.59
N ILE A 152 -4.16 -20.45 -1.02
CA ILE A 152 -4.34 -19.09 -1.53
C ILE A 152 -3.00 -18.34 -1.52
N MET A 153 -2.22 -18.47 -0.45
CA MET A 153 -0.88 -17.88 -0.34
C MET A 153 0.09 -18.44 -1.38
N ARG A 154 0.09 -19.76 -1.58
CA ARG A 154 0.91 -20.44 -2.60
C ARG A 154 0.53 -20.01 -4.02
N ALA A 155 -0.75 -19.84 -4.29
CA ALA A 155 -1.25 -19.39 -5.58
C ALA A 155 -0.98 -17.89 -5.84
N GLY A 156 -1.18 -17.05 -4.81
CA GLY A 156 -1.01 -15.59 -4.87
C GLY A 156 -1.86 -14.91 -5.95
N GLY A 157 -1.41 -13.73 -6.38
CA GLY A 157 -1.98 -13.01 -7.53
C GLY A 157 -3.50 -12.83 -7.46
N ARG A 158 -4.22 -13.33 -8.47
CA ARG A 158 -5.68 -13.21 -8.57
C ARG A 158 -6.45 -13.97 -7.48
N LYS A 159 -5.92 -15.07 -6.92
CA LYS A 159 -6.61 -15.75 -5.81
C LYS A 159 -6.61 -14.88 -4.54
N LEU A 160 -5.56 -14.08 -4.34
CA LEU A 160 -5.42 -13.21 -3.17
C LEU A 160 -6.08 -11.83 -3.34
N TRP A 161 -6.09 -11.30 -4.57
CA TRP A 161 -6.51 -9.91 -4.86
C TRP A 161 -7.58 -9.77 -5.96
N GLY A 162 -8.17 -10.86 -6.43
CA GLY A 162 -9.22 -10.83 -7.45
C GLY A 162 -10.57 -10.34 -6.90
N LYS A 163 -11.41 -9.80 -7.78
CA LYS A 163 -12.71 -9.18 -7.46
C LYS A 163 -13.81 -10.15 -6.95
N ASN A 164 -13.51 -11.42 -6.71
CA ASN A 164 -14.56 -12.42 -6.57
C ASN A 164 -15.21 -12.50 -5.17
N MET A 165 -14.82 -11.68 -4.20
CA MET A 165 -15.25 -11.88 -2.81
C MET A 165 -15.58 -10.62 -2.00
N GLU A 166 -15.80 -9.44 -2.60
CA GLU A 166 -15.92 -8.22 -1.76
C GLU A 166 -16.82 -7.06 -2.21
N ASP A 167 -17.53 -7.12 -3.33
CA ASP A 167 -18.33 -5.95 -3.76
C ASP A 167 -19.65 -5.73 -2.95
N LYS A 168 -19.80 -6.23 -1.71
CA LYS A 168 -21.02 -6.01 -0.89
C LYS A 168 -20.82 -5.84 0.62
N VAL A 169 -19.70 -5.28 1.09
CA VAL A 169 -19.66 -4.72 2.46
C VAL A 169 -18.85 -3.42 2.49
N PHE A 170 -19.41 -2.37 1.91
CA PHE A 170 -19.23 -0.99 2.35
C PHE A 170 -20.57 -0.27 2.18
#